data_AF-A0A7L2NBX3-F1
#
_entry.id   AF-A0A7L2NBX3-F1
#
_cell.length_a   1.000
_cell.length_b   1.000
_cell.length_c   1.000
_cell.angle_alpha   90.00
_cell.angle_beta   90.00
_cell.angle_gamma   90.00
#
_symmetry.space_group_name_H-M   'P 1'
#
loop_
_entity.id
_entity.type
_entity.pdbx_description
1 polymer ?
#
loop_
_entity_poly.entity_id
_entity_poly.type
_entity_poly.pdbx_seq_one_letter_code
_entity_poly.pdbx_strand_id
1 'polypeptide(L)' 'FRCALCGKAFKQSNALASHRRVHTGERPFACRTCGKAFKQSSYLAVHQRAHTGERPYRCEACGKAFARPSLLLQHRRVHS' A
#
# COMPACT_ATOMS: atom_id res chain seq x y z
N PHE A 1 3.22 13.03 17.54
CA PHE A 1 1.75 13.01 17.50
C PHE A 1 1.22 11.68 18.03
N ARG A 2 0.21 11.66 18.91
CA ARG A 2 -0.29 10.43 19.56
C ARG A 2 -1.76 10.15 19.21
N CYS A 3 -2.11 8.89 18.96
CA CYS A 3 -3.49 8.46 18.77
C CYS A 3 -4.21 8.33 20.12
N ALA A 4 -5.33 9.02 20.29
CA ALA A 4 -6.12 8.96 21.52
C ALA A 4 -6.83 7.60 21.71
N LEU A 5 -7.14 6.88 20.63
CA LEU A 5 -7.90 5.63 20.68
C LEU A 5 -7.04 4.40 20.99
N CYS A 6 -5.74 4.42 20.68
CA CYS A 6 -4.86 3.27 20.90
C CYS A 6 -3.45 3.62 21.42
N GLY A 7 -3.20 4.89 21.77
CA GLY A 7 -1.93 5.34 22.33
C GLY A 7 -0.74 5.35 21.35
N LYS A 8 -0.87 4.84 20.12
CA LYS A 8 0.22 4.78 19.14
C LYS A 8 0.78 6.16 18.81
N ALA A 9 2.12 6.25 18.79
CA ALA A 9 2.84 7.48 18.47
C ALA A 9 3.29 7.49 17.01
N PHE A 10 3.23 8.67 16.39
CA PHE A 10 3.58 8.95 15.01
C PHE A 10 4.52 10.15 14.95
N LYS A 11 5.52 10.07 14.06
CA LYS A 11 6.49 11.15 13.82
C LYS A 11 5.86 12.37 13.15
N GLN A 12 4.81 12.18 12.35
CA GLN A 12 4.16 13.24 11.56
C GLN A 12 2.64 13.28 11.80
N SER A 13 2.03 14.46 11.66
CA SER A 13 0.59 14.68 11.91
C SER A 13 -0.28 14.01 10.85
N ASN A 14 0.11 14.09 9.58
CA ASN A 14 -0.54 13.40 8.45
C ASN A 14 -0.58 11.88 8.64
N ALA A 15 0.48 11.29 9.21
CA ALA A 15 0.54 9.86 9.52
C ALA A 15 -0.47 9.49 10.62
N LEU A 16 -0.59 10.32 11.66
CA LEU A 16 -1.64 10.16 12.67
C LEU A 16 -3.04 10.31 12.05
N ALA A 17 -3.27 11.32 11.21
CA ALA A 17 -4.55 11.54 10.56
C ALA A 17 -4.96 10.36 9.68
N SER A 18 -4.05 9.84 8.85
CA SER A 18 -4.30 8.62 8.06
C SER A 18 -4.53 7.41 8.95
N HIS A 19 -3.81 7.29 10.07
CA HIS A 19 -3.98 6.19 11.01
C HIS A 19 -5.36 6.19 11.68
N ARG A 20 -5.95 7.36 11.96
CA ARG A 20 -7.30 7.45 12.55
C ARG A 20 -8.37 6.73 11.73
N ARG A 21 -8.20 6.65 10.41
CA ARG A 21 -9.06 5.87 9.50
C ARG A 21 -9.10 4.37 9.82
N VAL A 22 -8.12 3.86 10.57
CA VAL A 22 -8.14 2.48 11.05
C VAL A 22 -9.26 2.27 12.06
N HIS A 23 -9.55 3.26 12.89
CA HIS A 23 -10.58 3.21 13.91
C HIS A 23 -11.96 3.55 13.36
N THR A 24 -12.07 4.56 12.49
CA THR A 24 -13.36 4.99 11.91
C THR A 24 -13.84 4.07 10.78
N GLY A 25 -12.95 3.27 10.19
CA GLY A 25 -13.27 2.46 9.02
C GLY A 25 -13.35 3.25 7.71
N GLU A 26 -13.14 4.57 7.75
CA GLU A 26 -13.22 5.46 6.58
C GLU A 26 -12.25 5.02 5.48
N ARG A 27 -12.75 4.96 4.25
CA ARG A 27 -11.99 4.58 3.05
C ARG A 27 -12.25 5.57 1.93
N PRO A 28 -11.63 6.76 1.95
CA PRO A 28 -11.97 7.84 1.02
C PRO A 28 -11.49 7.58 -0.42
N PHE A 29 -10.64 6.57 -0.64
CA PHE A 29 -10.05 6.31 -1.95
C PHE A 29 -10.73 5.10 -2.61
N ALA A 30 -11.74 5.35 -3.43
CA ALA A 30 -12.47 4.33 -4.17
C ALA A 30 -11.86 4.04 -5.55
N CYS A 31 -11.77 2.76 -5.90
CA CYS A 31 -11.42 2.31 -7.25
C CYS A 31 -12.60 2.53 -8.19
N ARG A 32 -12.41 3.33 -9.24
CA ARG A 32 -13.47 3.61 -10.23
C ARG A 32 -13.87 2.37 -11.04
N THR A 33 -13.00 1.38 -11.16
CA THR A 33 -13.25 0.16 -11.95
C THR A 33 -14.11 -0.86 -11.21
N CYS A 34 -13.89 -1.06 -9.90
CA CYS A 34 -14.57 -2.12 -9.14
C CYS A 34 -15.26 -1.64 -7.84
N GLY A 35 -15.28 -0.33 -7.59
CA GLY A 35 -15.88 0.27 -6.39
C GLY A 35 -15.12 0.02 -5.08
N LYS A 36 -14.08 -0.84 -5.08
CA LYS A 36 -13.33 -1.17 -3.86
C LYS A 36 -12.62 0.06 -3.29
N ALA A 37 -12.83 0.33 -2.00
CA ALA A 37 -12.30 1.50 -1.33
C ALA A 37 -11.12 1.19 -0.39
N PHE A 38 -10.21 2.16 -0.25
CA PHE A 38 -8.96 2.06 0.50
C PHE A 38 -8.77 3.23 1.47
N LYS A 39 -8.01 3.00 2.55
CA LYS A 39 -7.68 4.00 3.58
C LYS A 39 -6.60 5.00 3.13
N GLN A 40 -5.80 4.65 2.12
CA GLN A 40 -4.69 5.44 1.59
C GLN A 40 -4.68 5.41 0.06
N SER A 41 -4.28 6.54 -0.56
CA SER A 41 -4.18 6.68 -2.03
C SER A 41 -3.13 5.75 -2.62
N SER A 42 -2.00 5.54 -1.94
CA SER A 42 -0.95 4.61 -2.35
C SER A 42 -1.47 3.16 -2.48
N TYR A 43 -2.39 2.75 -1.60
CA TYR A 43 -3.00 1.42 -1.68
C TYR A 43 -3.97 1.30 -2.85
N LEU A 44 -4.72 2.35 -3.16
CA LEU A 44 -5.55 2.40 -4.36
C LEU A 44 -4.68 2.31 -5.63
N ALA A 45 -3.62 3.12 -5.74
CA ALA A 45 -2.72 3.11 -6.90
C ALA A 45 -2.13 1.72 -7.15
N VAL A 46 -1.65 1.05 -6.10
CA VAL A 46 -1.11 -0.31 -6.21
C VAL A 46 -2.22 -1.33 -6.54
N HIS A 47 -3.43 -1.14 -6.02
CA HIS A 47 -4.56 -1.99 -6.37
C HIS A 47 -4.95 -1.86 -7.84
N GLN A 48 -4.91 -0.65 -8.42
CA GLN A 48 -5.21 -0.42 -9.84
C GLN A 48 -4.28 -1.22 -10.76
N ARG A 49 -3.05 -1.51 -10.34
CA ARG A 49 -2.13 -2.39 -11.09
C ARG A 49 -2.66 -3.82 -11.26
N ALA A 50 -3.55 -4.28 -10.37
CA ALA A 50 -4.20 -5.58 -10.53
C ALA A 50 -5.23 -5.57 -11.68
N HIS A 51 -5.78 -4.40 -12.04
CA HIS A 51 -6.67 -4.26 -13.19
C HIS A 51 -5.88 -4.10 -14.50
N THR A 52 -4.79 -3.34 -14.47
CA THR A 52 -3.98 -3.08 -15.69
C THR A 52 -2.96 -4.16 -15.98
N GLY A 53 -2.63 -5.02 -15.00
CA GLY A 53 -1.55 -5.99 -15.10
C GLY A 53 -0.15 -5.38 -14.97
N GLU A 54 -0.03 -4.08 -14.64
CA GLU A 54 1.26 -3.39 -14.55
C GLU A 54 2.16 -4.00 -13.47
N ARG A 55 3.40 -4.33 -13.85
CA ARG A 55 4.42 -4.90 -12.96
C ARG A 55 5.74 -4.15 -13.11
N PRO A 56 5.85 -2.94 -12.52
CA PRO A 56 7.00 -2.06 -12.78
C PRO A 56 8.28 -2.51 -12.07
N TYR A 57 8.19 -3.43 -11.08
CA TYR A 57 9.34 -3.86 -10.30
C TYR A 57 9.93 -5.15 -10.86
N ARG A 58 11.02 -5.04 -11.61
CA ARG A 58 11.69 -6.18 -12.25
C ARG A 58 12.86 -6.68 -11.40
N CYS A 59 12.98 -7.99 -11.28
CA CYS A 59 14.18 -8.64 -10.75
C CYS A 59 15.26 -8.65 -11.82
N GLU A 60 16.43 -8.10 -11.53
CA GLU A 60 17.54 -8.04 -12.49
C GLU A 60 18.19 -9.42 -12.71
N ALA A 61 18.20 -10.29 -11.69
CA ALA A 61 18.81 -11.61 -11.78
C ALA A 61 18.05 -12.58 -12.71
N CYS A 62 16.71 -12.55 -12.69
CA CYS A 62 15.89 -13.52 -13.44
C CYS A 62 14.81 -12.88 -14.33
N GLY A 63 14.75 -11.55 -14.41
CA GLY A 63 13.78 -10.83 -15.23
C GLY A 63 12.33 -10.83 -14.73
N LYS A 64 12.01 -11.57 -13.65
CA LYS A 64 10.64 -11.69 -13.11
C LYS A 64 10.14 -10.34 -12.58
N ALA A 65 8.93 -9.96 -12.99
CA ALA A 65 8.33 -8.67 -12.64
C ALA A 65 7.21 -8.78 -11.61
N PHE A 66 7.08 -7.77 -10.75
CA PHE A 66 6.14 -7.70 -9.63
C PHE A 66 5.36 -6.39 -9.62
N ALA A 67 4.14 -6.42 -9.10
CA ALA A 67 3.27 -5.23 -8.97
C ALA A 67 3.60 -4.36 -7.74
N ARG A 68 4.38 -4.88 -6.79
CA ARG A 68 4.77 -4.23 -5.53
C ARG A 68 6.27 -4.37 -5.26
N PRO A 69 6.92 -3.35 -4.68
CA PRO A 69 8.34 -3.41 -4.38
C PRO A 69 8.66 -4.41 -3.26
N SER A 70 7.75 -4.55 -2.27
CA SER A 70 7.91 -5.52 -1.19
C SER A 70 7.93 -6.97 -1.68
N LEU A 71 7.17 -7.28 -2.74
CA LEU A 71 7.19 -8.62 -3.37
C LEU A 71 8.51 -8.88 -4.08
N LEU A 72 9.07 -7.89 -4.78
CA LEU A 72 10.40 -7.99 -5.36
C LEU A 72 11.47 -8.20 -4.27
N LEU A 73 11.40 -7.43 -3.19
CA LEU A 73 12.36 -7.55 -2.07
C LEU A 73 12.30 -8.94 -1.42
N GLN A 74 11.10 -9.49 -1.24
CA GLN A 74 10.92 -10.86 -0.75
C GLN A 74 11.48 -11.88 -1.75
N HIS A 75 11.19 -11.71 -3.04
CA HIS A 75 11.65 -12.61 -4.09
C HIS A 75 13.18 -12.64 -4.22
N ARG A 76 13.87 -11.52 -3.99
CA ARG A 76 15.33 -11.46 -4.06
C ARG A 76 16.04 -12.46 -3.14
N ARG A 77 15.38 -12.90 -2.06
CA ARG A 77 15.87 -13.94 -1.15
C ARG A 77 15.95 -15.35 -1.77
N VAL A 78 15.40 -15.53 -2.97
CA VAL A 78 15.51 -16.79 -3.73
C VAL A 78 16.84 -16.84 -4.50
N HIS A 79 17.51 -15.70 -4.68
CA HIS A 79 18.79 -15.59 -5.39
C HIS A 79 19.98 -15.33 -4.46
N SER A 80 19.77 -15.45 -3.14
CA SER A 80 20.83 -15.47 -2.13
C SER A 80 21.27 -16.89 -1.88
#